data_AF-A0A0D4ZXP2-F1
#
_entry.id   AF-A0A0D4ZXP2-F1
#
_cell.length_a   1.000
_cell.length_b   1.000
_cell.length_c   1.000
_cell.angle_alpha   90.00
_cell.angle_beta   90.00
_cell.angle_gamma   90.00
#
_symmetry.space_group_name_H-M   'P 1'
#
loop_
_entity.id
_entity.type
_entity.pdbx_description
1 polymer ?
#
loop_
_entity_poly.entity_id
_entity_poly.type
_entity_poly.pdbx_seq_one_letter_code
_entity_poly.pdbx_strand_id
1 'polypeptide(L)' 'MSIASEQLLGTHGVAFIIHQGERYQLRQTKAGKLMLTK' A
#
# COMPACT_ATOMS: atom_id res chain seq x y z
N MET A 1 7.70 3.82 -15.09
CA MET A 1 6.22 3.65 -15.07
C MET A 1 5.76 3.97 -13.65
N SER A 2 4.76 4.83 -13.49
CA SER A 2 4.20 5.21 -12.19
C SER A 2 2.76 4.70 -12.07
N ILE A 3 2.29 4.49 -10.84
CA ILE A 3 0.91 4.12 -10.52
C ILE A 3 0.37 5.08 -9.47
N ALA A 4 -0.90 5.49 -9.60
CA ALA A 4 -1.54 6.31 -8.59
C ALA A 4 -1.81 5.50 -7.31
N SER A 5 -1.70 6.14 -6.15
CA SER A 5 -1.88 5.47 -4.86
C SER A 5 -3.30 4.93 -4.68
N GLU A 6 -4.28 5.64 -5.21
CA GLU A 6 -5.70 5.32 -5.21
C GLU A 6 -5.97 4.05 -6.00
N GLN A 7 -5.28 3.87 -7.13
CA GLN A 7 -5.35 2.65 -7.93
C GLN A 7 -4.66 1.48 -7.23
N LEU A 8 -3.51 1.74 -6.60
CA LEU A 8 -2.74 0.70 -5.91
C LEU A 8 -3.46 0.18 -4.66
N LEU A 9 -4.07 1.08 -3.88
CA LEU A 9 -4.71 0.78 -2.60
C LEU A 9 -6.17 0.31 -2.74
N GLY A 10 -6.81 0.61 -3.87
CA GLY A 10 -8.21 0.28 -4.14
C GLY A 10 -9.19 0.90 -3.13
N THR A 11 -10.41 0.36 -3.11
CA THR A 11 -11.52 0.86 -2.27
C THR A 11 -11.28 0.68 -0.77
N HIS A 12 -10.40 -0.25 -0.39
CA HIS A 12 -10.09 -0.56 1.00
C HIS A 12 -8.96 0.31 1.57
N GLY A 13 -8.29 1.12 0.74
CA GLY A 13 -7.17 1.95 1.18
C GLY A 13 -5.93 1.14 1.60
N VAL A 14 -5.85 -0.13 1.17
CA VAL A 14 -4.82 -1.09 1.56
C VAL A 14 -4.44 -1.99 0.39
N ALA A 15 -3.14 -2.17 0.18
CA ALA A 15 -2.58 -3.17 -0.72
C ALA A 15 -1.65 -4.11 0.05
N PHE A 16 -1.58 -5.38 -0.39
CA PHE A 16 -0.58 -6.31 0.10
C PHE A 16 0.51 -6.50 -0.94
N ILE A 17 1.76 -6.34 -0.52
CA ILE A 17 2.95 -6.47 -1.35
C ILE A 17 3.70 -7.73 -0.90
N ILE A 18 4.01 -8.61 -1.85
CA ILE A 18 4.91 -9.73 -1.61
C ILE A 18 6.33 -9.28 -2.00
N HIS A 19 7.24 -9.30 -1.03
CA HIS A 19 8.63 -8.94 -1.24
C HIS A 19 9.52 -10.02 -0.62
N GLN A 20 10.31 -10.72 -1.46
CA GLN A 20 11.19 -11.81 -1.02
C GLN A 20 10.44 -12.94 -0.26
N GLY A 21 9.20 -13.22 -0.66
CA GLY A 21 8.34 -14.22 -0.01
C GLY A 21 7.63 -13.72 1.24
N GLU A 22 7.95 -12.52 1.71
CA GLU A 22 7.33 -11.88 2.87
C GLU A 22 6.17 -10.99 2.47
N ARG A 23 5.13 -10.97 3.30
CA ARG A 23 3.94 -10.15 3.08
C ARG A 23 4.10 -8.82 3.81
N TYR A 24 3.85 -7.73 3.08
CA TYR A 24 3.80 -6.38 3.60
C TYR A 24 2.44 -5.77 3.31
N GLN A 25 2.01 -4.86 4.18
CA GLN A 25 0.82 -4.05 4.00
C GLN A 25 1.22 -2.61 3.68
N LEU A 26 0.80 -2.13 2.52
CA LEU A 26 0.83 -0.73 2.16
C LEU A 26 -0.54 -0.12 2.46
N ARG A 27 -0.60 1.00 3.18
CA ARG A 27 -1.85 1.71 3.46
C ARG A 27 -1.66 3.21 3.49
N GLN A 28 -2.75 3.96 3.35
CA GLN A 28 -2.75 5.38 3.67
C GLN A 28 -2.93 5.60 5.18
N THR A 29 -2.20 6.55 5.74
CA THR A 29 -2.35 7.01 7.13
C THR A 29 -3.45 8.06 7.23
N LYS A 30 -3.94 8.33 8.44
CA LYS A 30 -4.92 9.42 8.68
C LYS A 30 -4.40 10.81 8.23
N ALA A 31 -3.08 10.99 8.18
CA ALA A 31 -2.43 12.21 7.72
C ALA A 31 -2.19 12.25 6.20
N GLY A 32 -2.72 11.29 5.44
CA GLY A 32 -2.66 11.25 3.97
C GLY A 32 -1.39 10.65 3.38
N LYS A 33 -0.34 10.38 4.18
CA LYS A 33 0.89 9.71 3.73
C LYS A 33 0.70 8.20 3.55
N LEU A 34 1.51 7.58 2.70
CA LEU A 34 1.60 6.12 2.59
C LEU A 34 2.53 5.53 3.66
N MET A 35 2.15 4.38 4.20
CA MET A 35 2.93 3.62 5.17
C MET A 35 3.00 2.15 4.76
N LEU A 36 4.21 1.60 4.76
CA LEU A 36 4.48 0.18 4.53
C LEU A 36 4.86 -0.49 5.86
N THR A 37 4.15 -1.56 6.22
CA THR A 37 4.45 -2.38 7.40
C THR A 37 4.57 -3.84 7.01
N LYS A 38 5.43 -4.60 7.69
CA LYS A 38 5.41 -6.07 7.61
C LYS A 38 4.20 -6.59 8.37
#